data_AF-A0A914Q2X2-F1
#
_entry.id   AF-A0A914Q2X2-F1
#
_cell.length_a   1.000
_cell.length_b   1.000
_cell.length_c   1.000
_cell.angle_alpha   90.00
_cell.angle_beta   90.00
_cell.angle_gamma   90.00
#
_symmetry.space_group_name_H-M   'P 1'
#
loop_
_entity.id
_entity.type
_entity.pdbx_description
1 polymer ?
#
loop_
_entity_poly.entity_id
_entity_poly.type
_entity_poly.pdbx_seq_one_letter_code
_entity_poly.pdbx_strand_id
1 'polypeptide(L)'
;MLLLKVSVLLFSVNLASTQFSHDQSVKMINFVAASFTPFMGHDYTPAMACFEKSYPKGNWFVLYTFNLQPCKIKDQCVLWIVSSDKYKMIVFAFKGVIGKSDINQTAHESIESYIPWIIGNVSYGQVNADISKASNGALNIIAPLVAGHPHYNFAFTGHSYGGAIASLTALNVKLTLKPAGNVSLFTFGNLFLVY
;
A
#
# COMPACT_ATOMS: atom_id res chain seq x y z
N MET A 1 28.45 -17.51 52.39
CA MET A 1 28.54 -16.47 51.34
C MET A 1 27.93 -17.06 50.07
N LEU A 2 26.70 -16.65 49.73
CA LEU A 2 25.91 -17.21 48.64
C LEU A 2 26.25 -16.46 47.34
N LEU A 3 26.80 -17.14 46.33
CA LEU A 3 27.07 -16.56 45.01
C LEU A 3 25.83 -16.72 44.12
N LEU A 4 25.13 -15.61 43.88
CA LEU A 4 23.99 -15.52 42.96
C LEU A 4 24.51 -15.64 41.51
N LYS A 5 24.15 -16.72 40.80
CA LYS A 5 24.36 -16.82 39.34
C LYS A 5 23.29 -15.99 38.64
N VAL A 6 23.68 -14.83 38.11
CA VAL A 6 22.83 -14.03 37.22
C VAL A 6 22.97 -14.61 35.81
N SER A 7 21.95 -15.36 35.36
CA SER A 7 21.83 -15.79 33.97
C SER A 7 21.29 -14.62 33.15
N VAL A 8 22.15 -14.00 32.34
CA VAL A 8 21.74 -12.98 31.35
C VAL A 8 21.14 -13.72 30.16
N LEU A 9 19.81 -13.70 30.05
CA LEU A 9 19.10 -14.12 28.84
C LEU A 9 19.27 -13.03 27.77
N LEU A 10 20.21 -13.24 26.86
CA LEU A 10 20.35 -12.45 25.64
C LEU A 10 19.18 -12.79 24.72
N PHE A 11 18.14 -11.95 24.73
CA PHE A 11 17.14 -11.94 23.66
C PHE A 11 17.77 -11.32 22.41
N SER A 12 18.19 -12.17 21.47
CA SER A 12 18.51 -11.74 20.12
C SER A 12 17.22 -11.32 19.42
N VAL A 13 16.96 -10.01 19.41
CA VAL A 13 15.93 -9.42 18.55
C VAL A 13 16.43 -9.56 17.12
N ASN A 14 15.89 -10.50 16.35
CA ASN A 14 16.08 -10.54 14.91
C ASN A 14 15.39 -9.30 14.32
N LEU A 15 16.10 -8.17 14.22
CA LEU A 15 15.71 -7.08 13.34
C LEU A 15 15.83 -7.61 11.92
N ALA A 16 14.72 -8.07 11.34
CA ALA A 16 14.63 -8.35 9.92
C ALA A 16 14.97 -7.05 9.18
N SER A 17 16.17 -6.99 8.60
CA SER A 17 16.59 -5.85 7.80
C SER A 17 15.62 -5.68 6.63
N THR A 18 14.99 -4.51 6.51
CA THR A 18 14.26 -4.14 5.30
C THR A 18 15.24 -4.12 4.13
N GLN A 19 15.20 -5.14 3.28
CA GLN A 19 16.12 -5.24 2.16
C GLN A 19 15.56 -4.46 0.97
N PHE A 20 16.13 -3.28 0.72
CA PHE A 20 15.84 -2.54 -0.49
C PHE A 20 16.29 -3.33 -1.72
N SER A 21 15.44 -3.39 -2.74
CA SER A 21 15.76 -3.96 -4.05
C SER A 21 15.41 -2.97 -5.15
N HIS A 22 16.42 -2.50 -5.86
CA HIS A 22 16.25 -1.58 -6.98
C HIS A 22 15.43 -2.22 -8.11
N ASP A 23 15.73 -3.47 -8.46
CA ASP A 23 15.00 -4.23 -9.47
C ASP A 23 13.51 -4.37 -9.12
N GLN A 24 13.18 -4.70 -7.86
CA GLN A 24 11.78 -4.77 -7.44
C GLN A 24 11.11 -3.39 -7.47
N SER A 25 11.83 -2.32 -7.10
CA SER A 25 11.30 -0.96 -7.18
C SER A 25 10.96 -0.55 -8.62
N VAL A 26 11.82 -0.87 -9.59
CA VAL A 26 11.57 -0.63 -11.03
C VAL A 26 10.37 -1.41 -11.55
N LYS A 27 10.12 -2.61 -11.01
CA LYS A 27 8.92 -3.38 -11.34
C LYS A 27 7.68 -2.73 -10.73
N MET A 28 7.74 -2.35 -9.46
CA MET A 28 6.60 -1.81 -8.73
C MET A 28 6.15 -0.44 -9.24
N ILE A 29 7.05 0.39 -9.79
CA ILE A 29 6.63 1.66 -10.41
C ILE A 29 5.77 1.43 -11.68
N ASN A 30 5.98 0.35 -12.43
CA ASN A 30 5.11 0.04 -13.56
C ASN A 30 3.72 -0.43 -13.11
N PHE A 31 3.61 -1.12 -11.97
CA PHE A 31 2.29 -1.45 -11.38
C PHE A 31 1.56 -0.19 -10.93
N VAL A 32 2.30 0.79 -10.39
CA VAL A 32 1.74 2.11 -10.13
C VAL A 32 1.28 2.74 -11.45
N ALA A 33 2.10 2.80 -12.48
CA ALA A 33 1.73 3.37 -13.78
C ALA A 33 0.47 2.71 -14.39
N ALA A 34 0.36 1.39 -14.27
CA ALA A 34 -0.82 0.64 -14.70
C ALA A 34 -2.10 1.15 -14.02
N SER A 35 -2.04 1.50 -12.73
CA SER A 35 -3.20 2.01 -11.98
C SER A 35 -3.72 3.36 -12.49
N PHE A 36 -2.90 4.11 -13.24
CA PHE A 36 -3.28 5.38 -13.87
C PHE A 36 -3.89 5.21 -15.27
N THR A 37 -3.88 4.00 -15.83
CA THR A 37 -4.47 3.76 -17.15
C THR A 37 -6.01 3.89 -17.11
N PRO A 38 -6.64 4.39 -18.18
CA PRO A 38 -8.10 4.51 -18.22
C PRO A 38 -8.76 3.12 -18.12
N PHE A 39 -9.77 2.98 -17.25
CA PHE A 39 -10.59 1.78 -17.20
C PHE A 39 -11.69 1.88 -18.27
N MET A 40 -11.44 1.33 -19.45
CA MET A 40 -12.39 1.35 -20.57
C MET A 40 -13.23 0.06 -20.59
N GLY A 41 -14.20 -0.05 -19.69
CA GLY A 41 -15.23 -1.09 -19.75
C GLY A 41 -14.70 -2.54 -19.70
N HIS A 42 -13.77 -2.82 -18.78
CA HIS A 42 -13.04 -4.09 -18.63
C HIS A 42 -11.91 -4.36 -19.63
N ASP A 43 -11.57 -3.41 -20.50
CA ASP A 43 -10.31 -3.49 -21.25
C ASP A 43 -9.12 -3.14 -20.35
N TYR A 44 -8.35 -4.16 -19.99
CA TYR A 44 -7.12 -4.03 -19.20
C TYR A 44 -5.86 -3.94 -20.06
N THR A 45 -5.95 -3.94 -21.39
CA THR A 45 -4.79 -4.02 -22.29
C THR A 45 -3.71 -2.97 -21.99
N PRO A 46 -4.04 -1.69 -21.74
CA PRO A 46 -3.02 -0.69 -21.40
C PRO A 46 -2.30 -0.99 -20.07
N ALA A 47 -3.03 -1.47 -19.05
CA ALA A 47 -2.47 -1.86 -17.76
C ALA A 47 -1.60 -3.12 -17.88
N MET A 48 -2.05 -4.10 -18.68
CA MET A 48 -1.35 -5.36 -18.92
C MET A 48 0.03 -5.13 -19.54
N ALA A 49 0.16 -4.18 -20.46
CA ALA A 49 1.45 -3.80 -21.04
C ALA A 49 2.47 -3.36 -19.98
N CYS A 50 2.04 -2.67 -18.92
CA CYS A 50 2.90 -2.28 -17.80
C CYS A 50 3.33 -3.48 -16.94
N PHE A 51 2.43 -4.44 -16.70
CA PHE A 51 2.75 -5.65 -15.94
C PHE A 51 3.73 -6.55 -16.71
N GLU A 52 3.51 -6.73 -18.01
CA GLU A 52 4.38 -7.53 -18.88
C GLU A 52 5.80 -6.96 -18.96
N LYS A 53 5.94 -5.62 -18.98
CA LYS A 53 7.25 -4.96 -18.92
C LYS A 53 8.02 -5.29 -17.63
N SER A 54 7.31 -5.48 -16.52
CA SER A 54 7.92 -5.76 -15.22
C SER A 54 8.27 -7.23 -15.03
N TYR A 55 7.40 -8.10 -15.53
CA TYR A 55 7.51 -9.54 -15.37
C TYR A 55 7.07 -10.23 -16.67
N PRO A 56 7.99 -10.32 -17.65
CA PRO A 56 7.73 -11.02 -18.89
C PRO A 56 7.29 -12.46 -18.60
N LYS A 57 6.19 -12.92 -19.20
CA LYS A 57 5.62 -14.27 -18.99
C LYS A 57 5.16 -14.53 -17.55
N GLY A 58 4.71 -13.49 -16.86
CA GLY A 58 4.31 -13.57 -15.45
C GLY A 58 2.93 -14.14 -15.18
N ASN A 59 2.08 -14.27 -16.22
CA ASN A 59 0.67 -14.64 -16.09
C ASN A 59 0.00 -13.81 -14.99
N TRP A 60 -0.17 -12.52 -15.27
CA TRP A 60 -0.80 -11.57 -14.37
C TRP A 60 -2.29 -11.48 -14.65
N PHE A 61 -3.09 -11.46 -13.60
CA PHE A 61 -4.53 -11.31 -13.69
C PHE A 61 -4.94 -10.09 -12.87
N VAL A 62 -5.62 -9.14 -13.52
CA VAL A 62 -6.31 -8.08 -12.78
C VAL A 62 -7.55 -8.73 -12.16
N LEU A 63 -7.52 -8.89 -10.84
CA LEU A 63 -8.63 -9.49 -10.11
C LEU A 63 -9.78 -8.49 -9.99
N TYR A 64 -9.46 -7.27 -9.57
CA TYR A 64 -10.45 -6.23 -9.31
C TYR A 64 -9.87 -4.81 -9.40
N THR A 65 -10.75 -3.86 -9.71
CA THR A 65 -10.53 -2.42 -9.54
C THR A 65 -11.62 -1.86 -8.60
N PHE A 66 -11.23 -1.15 -7.56
CA PHE A 66 -12.16 -0.59 -6.58
C PHE A 66 -11.95 0.91 -6.42
N ASN A 67 -13.05 1.67 -6.43
CA ASN A 67 -13.06 3.05 -5.97
C ASN A 67 -13.09 3.05 -4.44
N LEU A 68 -11.99 3.47 -3.81
CA LEU A 68 -11.91 3.61 -2.37
C LEU A 68 -12.75 4.84 -1.96
N GLN A 69 -13.74 4.61 -1.09
CA GLN A 69 -14.56 5.66 -0.50
C GLN A 69 -14.37 5.67 1.02
N PRO A 70 -14.33 6.86 1.66
CA PRO A 70 -14.39 8.18 1.06
C PRO A 70 -13.05 8.58 0.44
N CYS A 71 -13.12 9.09 -0.79
CA CYS A 71 -12.02 9.80 -1.43
C CYS A 71 -12.53 11.20 -1.77
N LYS A 72 -11.84 12.23 -1.28
CA LYS A 72 -12.26 13.63 -1.49
C LYS A 72 -12.38 13.99 -2.97
N ILE A 73 -11.60 13.30 -3.82
CA ILE A 73 -11.64 13.48 -5.27
C ILE A 73 -12.26 12.24 -5.90
N LYS A 74 -13.51 12.41 -6.36
CA LYS A 74 -14.30 11.37 -7.01
C LYS A 74 -13.48 10.73 -8.16
N ASP A 75 -13.50 9.40 -8.23
CA ASP A 75 -12.86 8.58 -9.28
C ASP A 75 -11.32 8.59 -9.33
N GLN A 76 -10.65 9.10 -8.29
CA GLN A 76 -9.18 9.17 -8.26
C GLN A 76 -8.50 8.21 -7.27
N CYS A 77 -9.16 7.81 -6.18
CA CYS A 77 -8.61 6.77 -5.29
C CYS A 77 -9.02 5.38 -5.76
N VAL A 78 -8.22 4.78 -6.64
CA VAL A 78 -8.49 3.45 -7.18
C VAL A 78 -7.50 2.45 -6.61
N LEU A 79 -7.99 1.34 -6.08
CA LEU A 79 -7.20 0.17 -5.74
C LEU A 79 -7.24 -0.82 -6.90
N TRP A 80 -6.07 -1.12 -7.46
CA TRP A 80 -5.87 -2.22 -8.39
C TRP A 80 -5.33 -3.44 -7.65
N ILE A 81 -5.97 -4.59 -7.87
CA ILE A 81 -5.54 -5.86 -7.29
C ILE A 81 -5.12 -6.77 -8.43
N VAL A 82 -3.84 -7.15 -8.45
CA VAL A 82 -3.26 -7.97 -9.50
C VAL A 82 -2.59 -9.18 -8.88
N SER A 83 -2.89 -10.38 -9.38
CA SER A 83 -2.26 -11.60 -8.87
C SER A 83 -1.44 -12.32 -9.94
N SER A 84 -0.46 -13.08 -9.48
CA SER A 84 0.25 -14.06 -10.28
C SER A 84 0.47 -15.32 -9.47
N ASP A 85 -0.09 -16.44 -9.94
CA ASP A 85 0.11 -17.75 -9.33
C ASP A 85 1.52 -18.28 -9.55
N LYS A 86 2.16 -17.86 -10.66
CA LYS A 86 3.54 -18.22 -10.99
C LYS A 86 4.52 -17.63 -9.97
N TYR A 87 4.32 -16.37 -9.58
CA TYR A 87 5.17 -15.71 -8.59
C TYR A 87 4.65 -15.85 -7.15
N LYS A 88 3.49 -16.49 -6.96
CA LYS A 88 2.78 -16.55 -5.67
C LYS A 88 2.74 -15.17 -5.02
N MET A 89 2.25 -14.19 -5.79
CA MET A 89 2.22 -12.80 -5.36
C MET A 89 0.89 -12.13 -5.70
N ILE A 90 0.39 -11.32 -4.78
CA ILE A 90 -0.71 -10.37 -5.00
C ILE A 90 -0.16 -8.97 -4.79
N VAL A 91 -0.37 -8.10 -5.77
CA VAL A 91 0.03 -6.69 -5.76
C VAL A 91 -1.20 -5.82 -5.60
N PHE A 92 -1.17 -4.93 -4.62
CA PHE A 92 -2.14 -3.89 -4.33
C PHE A 92 -1.57 -2.54 -4.77
N ALA A 93 -1.98 -2.04 -5.92
CA ALA A 93 -1.51 -0.78 -6.47
C ALA A 93 -2.57 0.32 -6.26
N PHE A 94 -2.20 1.33 -5.47
CA PHE A 94 -3.07 2.45 -5.11
C PHE A 94 -2.78 3.63 -6.04
N LYS A 95 -3.79 4.00 -6.83
CA LYS A 95 -3.77 5.18 -7.69
C LYS A 95 -3.82 6.44 -6.82
N GLY A 96 -2.92 7.37 -7.09
CA GLY A 96 -2.91 8.71 -6.49
C GLY A 96 -3.77 9.71 -7.26
N VAL A 97 -3.82 10.93 -6.74
CA VAL A 97 -4.53 12.07 -7.34
C VAL A 97 -3.85 12.53 -8.65
N ILE A 98 -4.62 12.89 -9.67
CA ILE A 98 -4.14 13.44 -10.95
C ILE A 98 -4.67 14.87 -11.13
N GLY A 99 -3.78 15.86 -11.17
CA GLY A 99 -4.12 17.26 -11.49
C GLY A 99 -3.26 18.26 -10.73
N LYS A 100 -2.78 19.33 -11.38
CA LYS A 100 -1.90 20.34 -10.73
C LYS A 100 -2.62 21.14 -9.64
N SER A 101 -3.90 21.47 -9.86
CA SER A 101 -4.78 22.08 -8.84
C SER A 101 -4.94 21.13 -7.65
N ASP A 102 -5.17 19.86 -7.95
CA ASP A 102 -5.52 18.83 -6.97
C ASP A 102 -4.30 18.44 -6.13
N ILE A 103 -3.10 18.40 -6.72
CA ILE A 103 -1.84 18.14 -5.99
C ILE A 103 -1.48 19.32 -5.08
N ASN A 104 -1.57 20.57 -5.56
CA ASN A 104 -1.25 21.73 -4.74
C ASN A 104 -2.25 21.89 -3.59
N GLN A 105 -3.53 21.67 -3.86
CA GLN A 105 -4.57 21.66 -2.84
C GLN A 105 -4.38 20.51 -1.85
N THR A 106 -4.13 19.28 -2.31
CA THR A 106 -3.89 18.13 -1.42
C THR A 106 -2.62 18.32 -0.58
N ALA A 107 -1.56 18.87 -1.16
CA ALA A 107 -0.33 19.19 -0.44
C ALA A 107 -0.55 20.29 0.60
N HIS A 108 -1.28 21.35 0.25
CA HIS A 108 -1.64 22.41 1.19
C HIS A 108 -2.49 21.86 2.33
N GLU A 109 -3.57 21.14 2.03
CA GLU A 109 -4.48 20.53 3.01
C GLU A 109 -3.82 19.45 3.88
N SER A 110 -2.73 18.82 3.41
CA SER A 110 -1.95 17.87 4.22
C SER A 110 -1.08 18.55 5.28
N ILE A 111 -0.77 19.83 5.07
CA ILE A 111 0.07 20.66 5.96
C ILE A 111 -0.82 21.61 6.78
N GLU A 112 -2.00 21.97 6.28
CA GLU A 112 -2.97 22.77 7.00
C GLU A 112 -3.62 21.98 8.14
N SER A 113 -3.45 22.50 9.35
CA SER A 113 -4.00 21.93 10.57
C SER A 113 -5.50 22.18 10.62
N TYR A 114 -6.33 21.30 10.06
CA TYR A 114 -7.77 21.37 10.31
C TYR A 114 -8.44 19.99 10.45
N ILE A 115 -9.19 19.90 11.56
CA ILE A 115 -10.05 18.83 12.08
C ILE A 115 -9.34 17.86 13.07
N PRO A 116 -9.68 17.89 14.38
CA PRO A 116 -9.16 16.94 15.35
C PRO A 116 -9.77 15.55 15.11
N TRP A 117 -8.99 14.65 14.53
CA TRP A 117 -9.18 13.22 14.71
C TRP A 117 -8.06 12.70 15.61
N ILE A 118 -8.40 12.47 16.88
CA ILE A 118 -7.49 12.16 17.98
C ILE A 118 -7.22 10.64 17.98
N ILE A 119 -6.05 10.22 17.52
CA ILE A 119 -5.41 8.99 18.03
C ILE A 119 -4.38 9.45 19.06
N GLY A 120 -4.76 9.47 20.35
CA GLY A 120 -3.92 10.07 21.40
C GLY A 120 -3.74 11.58 21.24
N ASN A 121 -2.70 12.18 21.84
CA ASN A 121 -2.53 13.65 21.92
C ASN A 121 -2.00 14.34 20.65
N VAL A 122 -2.08 13.70 19.48
CA VAL A 122 -1.53 14.28 18.25
C VAL A 122 -2.65 14.64 17.28
N SER A 123 -2.67 15.91 16.87
CA SER A 123 -3.60 16.45 15.89
C SER A 123 -3.08 16.22 14.46
N TYR A 124 -3.95 15.72 13.58
CA TYR A 124 -3.64 15.50 12.16
C TYR A 124 -4.67 16.19 11.27
N GLY A 125 -4.27 16.63 10.07
CA GLY A 125 -5.19 17.27 9.11
C GLY A 125 -6.15 16.28 8.42
N GLN A 126 -7.21 16.81 7.80
CA GLN A 126 -8.25 16.05 7.08
C GLN A 126 -7.71 15.03 6.07
N VAL A 127 -6.58 15.33 5.43
CA VAL A 127 -5.92 14.42 4.46
C VAL A 127 -5.51 13.10 5.12
N ASN A 128 -5.00 13.13 6.36
CA ASN A 128 -4.64 11.90 7.08
C ASN A 128 -5.88 11.10 7.48
N ALA A 129 -6.98 11.78 7.83
CA ALA A 129 -8.26 11.13 8.10
C ALA A 129 -8.80 10.43 6.84
N ASP A 130 -8.71 11.06 5.67
CA ASP A 130 -9.15 10.46 4.41
C ASP A 130 -8.25 9.29 3.98
N ILE A 131 -6.93 9.39 4.18
CA ILE A 131 -6.00 8.28 3.96
C ILE A 131 -6.33 7.11 4.90
N SER A 132 -6.63 7.37 6.17
CA SER A 132 -7.04 6.33 7.12
C SER A 132 -8.33 5.65 6.71
N LYS A 133 -9.35 6.41 6.29
CA LYS A 133 -10.62 5.83 5.84
C LYS A 133 -10.45 5.01 4.56
N ALA A 134 -9.69 5.52 3.58
CA ALA A 134 -9.37 4.79 2.36
C ALA A 134 -8.60 3.49 2.65
N SER A 135 -7.65 3.53 3.58
CA SER A 135 -6.92 2.34 4.03
C SER A 135 -7.84 1.31 4.70
N ASN A 136 -8.74 1.76 5.58
CA ASN A 136 -9.71 0.88 6.24
C ASN A 136 -10.70 0.26 5.23
N GLY A 137 -11.15 1.04 4.25
CA GLY A 137 -11.99 0.54 3.16
C GLY A 137 -11.28 -0.52 2.32
N ALA A 138 -9.99 -0.32 2.02
CA ALA A 138 -9.17 -1.30 1.33
C ALA A 138 -8.99 -2.58 2.15
N LEU A 139 -8.86 -2.49 3.48
CA LEU A 139 -8.64 -3.65 4.35
C LEU A 139 -9.78 -4.69 4.24
N ASN A 140 -11.03 -4.23 4.14
CA ASN A 140 -12.20 -5.12 3.98
C ASN A 140 -12.15 -5.93 2.68
N ILE A 141 -11.56 -5.37 1.63
CA ILE A 141 -11.37 -6.02 0.34
C ILE A 141 -10.18 -6.98 0.39
N ILE A 142 -9.11 -6.59 1.09
CA ILE A 142 -7.84 -7.32 1.14
C ILE A 142 -7.90 -8.52 2.08
N ALA A 143 -8.63 -8.43 3.20
CA ALA A 143 -8.75 -9.50 4.18
C ALA A 143 -9.10 -10.88 3.60
N PRO A 144 -10.15 -11.04 2.77
CA PRO A 144 -10.47 -12.34 2.18
C PRO A 144 -9.39 -12.83 1.21
N LEU A 145 -8.68 -11.94 0.52
CA LEU A 145 -7.59 -12.32 -0.38
C LEU A 145 -6.39 -12.85 0.40
N VAL A 146 -6.04 -12.22 1.53
CA VAL A 146 -4.97 -12.68 2.41
C VAL A 146 -5.30 -14.05 3.00
N ALA A 147 -6.53 -14.22 3.50
CA ALA A 147 -6.98 -15.50 4.06
C ALA A 147 -7.03 -16.62 3.01
N GLY A 148 -7.47 -16.33 1.79
CA GLY A 148 -7.55 -17.28 0.68
C GLY A 148 -6.20 -17.65 0.05
N HIS A 149 -5.13 -16.90 0.33
CA HIS A 149 -3.82 -17.06 -0.30
C HIS A 149 -2.68 -17.09 0.73
N PRO A 150 -2.69 -18.03 1.69
CA PRO A 150 -1.73 -18.03 2.81
C PRO A 150 -0.27 -18.20 2.38
N HIS A 151 -0.03 -18.78 1.21
CA HIS A 151 1.31 -19.01 0.64
C HIS A 151 1.77 -17.91 -0.33
N TYR A 152 1.00 -16.83 -0.47
CA TYR A 152 1.34 -15.72 -1.36
C TYR A 152 2.08 -14.63 -0.61
N ASN A 153 2.95 -13.92 -1.32
CA ASN A 153 3.51 -12.66 -0.89
C ASN A 153 2.55 -11.52 -1.28
N PHE A 154 2.51 -10.49 -0.45
CA PHE A 154 1.63 -9.34 -0.63
C PHE A 154 2.47 -8.09 -0.80
N ALA A 155 2.39 -7.46 -1.97
CA ALA A 155 3.11 -6.23 -2.27
C ALA A 155 2.12 -5.06 -2.32
N PHE A 156 2.46 -3.97 -1.64
CA PHE A 156 1.69 -2.75 -1.58
C PHE A 156 2.48 -1.65 -2.27
N THR A 157 1.85 -0.95 -3.22
CA THR A 157 2.55 0.08 -3.99
C THR A 157 1.66 1.27 -4.33
N GLY A 158 2.25 2.45 -4.44
CA GLY A 158 1.52 3.67 -4.77
C GLY A 158 2.43 4.88 -4.98
N HIS A 159 1.90 5.89 -5.66
CA HIS A 159 2.58 7.17 -5.86
C HIS A 159 1.81 8.32 -5.21
N SER A 160 2.55 9.28 -4.61
CA SER A 160 1.98 10.46 -3.95
C SER A 160 0.94 10.05 -2.90
N TYR A 161 -0.28 10.59 -2.98
CA TYR A 161 -1.40 10.23 -2.11
C TYR A 161 -1.67 8.71 -2.05
N GLY A 162 -1.53 8.00 -3.18
CA GLY A 162 -1.67 6.55 -3.22
C GLY A 162 -0.58 5.81 -2.45
N GLY A 163 0.63 6.39 -2.39
CA GLY A 163 1.73 5.85 -1.58
C GLY A 163 1.42 5.91 -0.08
N ALA A 164 0.73 6.95 0.38
CA ALA A 164 0.36 7.09 1.78
C ALA A 164 -0.70 6.06 2.19
N ILE A 165 -1.72 5.86 1.33
CA ILE A 165 -2.71 4.80 1.52
C ILE A 165 -2.03 3.42 1.49
N ALA A 166 -1.13 3.16 0.54
CA ALA A 166 -0.41 1.90 0.45
C ALA A 166 0.40 1.61 1.72
N SER A 167 1.06 2.63 2.28
CA SER A 167 1.86 2.53 3.50
C SER A 167 1.02 2.12 4.71
N LEU A 168 -0.05 2.88 4.97
CA LEU A 168 -0.94 2.61 6.10
C LEU A 168 -1.65 1.26 5.93
N THR A 169 -2.03 0.90 4.70
CA THR A 169 -2.70 -0.38 4.43
C THR A 169 -1.75 -1.56 4.62
N ALA A 170 -0.51 -1.47 4.14
CA ALA A 170 0.51 -2.50 4.35
C ALA A 170 0.78 -2.73 5.85
N LEU A 171 0.88 -1.64 6.62
CA LEU A 171 1.04 -1.69 8.07
C LEU A 171 -0.16 -2.38 8.73
N ASN A 172 -1.39 -1.94 8.41
CA ASN A 172 -2.62 -2.54 8.94
C ASN A 172 -2.70 -4.03 8.63
N VAL A 173 -2.40 -4.45 7.40
CA VAL A 173 -2.37 -5.87 7.00
C VAL A 173 -1.34 -6.64 7.83
N LYS A 174 -0.13 -6.11 7.99
CA LYS A 174 0.92 -6.79 8.76
C LYS A 174 0.55 -6.95 10.23
N LEU A 175 -0.05 -5.93 10.84
CA LEU A 175 -0.41 -5.93 12.27
C LEU A 175 -1.67 -6.73 12.58
N THR A 176 -2.70 -6.62 11.74
CA THR A 176 -4.04 -7.18 12.02
C THR A 176 -4.26 -8.55 11.39
N LEU A 177 -3.90 -8.72 10.12
CA LEU A 177 -4.15 -9.95 9.37
C LEU A 177 -3.01 -10.97 9.50
N LYS A 178 -1.80 -10.50 9.82
CA LYS A 178 -0.60 -11.31 10.09
C LYS A 178 -0.41 -12.42 9.03
N PRO A 179 -0.33 -12.07 7.73
CA PRO A 179 -0.12 -13.06 6.68
C PRO A 179 1.15 -13.88 6.94
N ALA A 180 1.09 -15.16 6.59
CA ALA A 180 2.26 -16.05 6.67
C ALA A 180 3.32 -15.71 5.62
N GLY A 181 2.90 -15.22 4.43
CA GLY A 181 3.80 -14.71 3.41
C GLY A 181 4.40 -13.33 3.72
N ASN A 182 5.34 -12.90 2.89
CA ASN A 182 5.99 -11.60 3.07
C ASN A 182 5.05 -10.45 2.71
N VAL A 183 5.16 -9.36 3.47
CA VAL A 183 4.51 -8.08 3.17
C VAL A 183 5.60 -7.11 2.74
N SER A 184 5.50 -6.60 1.52
CA SER A 184 6.46 -5.65 0.96
C SER A 184 5.76 -4.33 0.63
N LEU A 185 6.44 -3.21 0.86
CA LEU A 185 5.92 -1.87 0.60
C LEU A 185 6.87 -1.12 -0.33
N PHE A 186 6.32 -0.55 -1.41
CA PHE A 186 7.06 0.25 -2.39
C PHE A 186 6.29 1.54 -2.68
N THR A 187 6.80 2.67 -2.21
CA THR A 187 6.13 3.97 -2.40
C THR A 187 6.99 4.94 -3.17
N PHE A 188 6.37 5.75 -4.02
CA PHE A 188 7.08 6.71 -4.88
C PHE A 188 6.52 8.12 -4.64
N GLY A 189 7.39 9.09 -4.32
CA GLY A 189 6.96 10.47 -4.05
C GLY A 189 5.93 10.58 -2.93
N ASN A 190 6.09 9.80 -1.86
CA ASN A 190 5.08 9.59 -0.83
C ASN A 190 4.64 10.90 -0.14
N LEU A 191 3.35 11.04 0.13
CA LEU A 191 2.84 12.13 0.96
C LEU A 191 3.10 11.80 2.43
N PHE A 192 3.67 12.76 3.18
CA PHE A 192 4.01 12.53 4.59
C PHE A 192 2.76 12.28 5.42
N LEU A 193 2.72 11.11 6.06
CA LEU A 193 1.80 10.83 7.16
C LEU A 193 2.53 11.24 8.44
N VAL A 194 1.99 12.23 9.14
CA VAL A 194 2.39 12.51 10.52
C VAL A 194 1.61 11.51 11.38
N TYR A 195 2.31 10.81 12.29
CA TYR A 195 1.80 9.86 13.29
C TYR A 195 2.39 10.17 14.66
#